data_AF-A0A6N7C6A8-F1
#
_entry.id   AF-A0A6N7C6A8-F1
#
_cell.length_a   1.000
_cell.length_b   1.000
_cell.length_c   1.000
_cell.angle_alpha   90.00
_cell.angle_beta   90.00
_cell.angle_gamma   90.00
#
_symmetry.space_group_name_H-M   'P 1'
#
loop_
_entity.id
_entity.type
_entity.pdbx_description
1 polymer ?
#
loop_
_entity_poly.entity_id
_entity_poly.type
_entity_poly.pdbx_seq_one_letter_code
_entity_poly.pdbx_strand_id
1 'polypeptide(L)'
;MTTPGPVHSEARADHRRDDDVTTLLGMHTRAAWVIVSIYIGGTALAAAGTLDGVSSVFPIALAVIVNAASAIALIAVSGDPLPWRATTAITLAGPASCALVLAALPVPITSPLQTWPIGAATAVYTFMCVRGRTWPAWAGLLGIVTVCVVWSQVTGQGAIHGITMSAISAGPLLMGTFFAYTIRPSAKAIFQLREESTRQIADEAAAAARLSERDAQLNRLDTLARPMLERISTGTPLSTEEMLQCRLLEAHLRDTLRAPALADPLINDAARAARRRGVDVVLLDDHGMEGIDPVARRRILLTVADELNRAESGSITARVLPPGRALTASVLVSNESGSRRVELAHDGHIIGRDRT
;
A
#
# COMPACT_ATOMS: atom_id res chain seq x y z
N MET A 1 -18.79 5.67 24.04
CA MET A 1 -18.91 4.42 23.27
C MET A 1 -19.02 4.84 21.82
N THR A 2 -17.87 5.03 21.18
CA THR A 2 -17.75 5.74 19.89
C THR A 2 -17.33 4.72 18.84
N THR A 3 -18.23 4.44 17.91
CA THR A 3 -18.01 3.52 16.78
C THR A 3 -16.92 4.05 15.85
N PRO A 4 -15.95 3.23 15.42
CA PRO A 4 -14.95 3.64 14.45
C PRO A 4 -15.58 3.72 13.04
N GLY A 5 -15.31 4.83 12.35
CA GLY A 5 -15.85 5.14 11.02
C GLY A 5 -15.23 4.34 9.85
N PRO A 6 -15.72 4.57 8.62
CA PRO A 6 -15.58 3.64 7.48
C PRO A 6 -14.16 3.53 6.88
N VAL A 7 -13.22 4.38 7.29
CA VAL A 7 -11.88 4.50 6.66
C VAL A 7 -11.03 3.23 6.84
N HIS A 8 -11.23 2.49 7.93
CA HIS A 8 -10.54 1.21 8.13
C HIS A 8 -11.09 0.06 7.28
N SER A 9 -12.29 0.20 6.70
CA SER A 9 -12.91 -0.82 5.85
C SER A 9 -12.36 -0.79 4.43
N GLU A 10 -12.11 0.39 3.87
CA GLU A 10 -11.61 0.55 2.50
C GLU A 10 -10.12 0.17 2.39
N ALA A 11 -9.29 0.57 3.35
CA ALA A 11 -7.86 0.17 3.38
C ALA A 11 -7.68 -1.35 3.54
N ARG A 12 -8.56 -2.04 4.28
CA ARG A 12 -8.56 -3.50 4.37
C ARG A 12 -9.05 -4.20 3.10
N ALA A 13 -9.89 -3.54 2.31
CA ALA A 13 -10.40 -4.09 1.06
C ALA A 13 -9.38 -3.94 -0.08
N ASP A 14 -8.60 -2.86 -0.08
CA ASP A 14 -7.57 -2.59 -1.07
C ASP A 14 -6.36 -3.53 -0.86
N HIS A 15 -5.91 -3.71 0.38
CA HIS A 15 -4.82 -4.65 0.71
C HIS A 15 -5.17 -6.11 0.37
N ARG A 16 -6.46 -6.47 0.44
CA ARG A 16 -6.93 -7.82 0.09
C ARG A 16 -6.93 -8.11 -1.42
N ARG A 17 -6.93 -7.07 -2.26
CA ARG A 17 -6.88 -7.22 -3.73
C ARG A 17 -5.47 -7.50 -4.24
N ASP A 18 -4.45 -7.00 -3.56
CA ASP A 18 -3.05 -7.19 -3.95
C ASP A 18 -2.48 -8.55 -3.48
N ASP A 19 -3.13 -9.20 -2.52
CA ASP A 19 -2.74 -10.48 -1.91
C ASP A 19 -3.23 -11.75 -2.64
N ASP A 20 -3.84 -11.60 -3.83
CA ASP A 20 -4.31 -12.75 -4.61
C ASP A 20 -3.11 -13.49 -5.24
N VAL A 21 -3.11 -14.83 -5.18
CA VAL A 21 -2.08 -15.66 -5.82
C VAL A 21 -2.04 -15.45 -7.35
N THR A 22 -3.08 -14.84 -7.92
CA THR A 22 -3.09 -14.41 -9.32
C THR A 22 -2.07 -13.33 -9.63
N THR A 23 -1.82 -12.43 -8.69
CA THR A 23 -0.74 -11.43 -8.77
C THR A 23 0.62 -12.10 -8.58
N LEU A 24 0.72 -13.05 -7.64
CA LEU A 24 1.93 -13.84 -7.38
C LEU A 24 2.38 -14.72 -8.56
N LEU A 25 1.42 -15.31 -9.28
CA LEU A 25 1.67 -16.12 -10.48
C LEU A 25 1.80 -15.27 -11.76
N GLY A 26 1.66 -13.96 -11.65
CA GLY A 26 1.72 -13.05 -12.79
C GLY A 26 0.62 -13.29 -13.83
N MET A 27 -0.55 -13.82 -13.43
CA MET A 27 -1.64 -14.09 -14.38
C MET A 27 -2.22 -12.81 -14.99
N HIS A 28 -2.01 -11.65 -14.37
CA HIS A 28 -2.37 -10.35 -14.94
C HIS A 28 -1.29 -9.76 -15.87
N THR A 29 -0.14 -10.44 -16.06
CA THR A 29 0.94 -9.95 -16.91
C THR A 29 0.65 -10.14 -18.40
N ARG A 30 1.30 -9.32 -19.24
CA ARG A 30 1.25 -9.48 -20.71
C ARG A 30 1.71 -10.89 -21.15
N ALA A 31 2.63 -11.51 -20.41
CA ALA A 31 3.10 -12.87 -20.69
C ALA A 31 1.98 -13.92 -20.55
N ALA A 32 1.10 -13.79 -19.55
CA ALA A 32 -0.01 -14.72 -19.36
C ALA A 32 -1.03 -14.66 -20.51
N TRP A 33 -1.31 -13.46 -21.02
CA TRP A 33 -2.14 -13.26 -22.20
C TRP A 33 -1.49 -13.81 -23.48
N VAL A 34 -0.17 -13.71 -23.62
CA VAL A 34 0.57 -14.34 -24.72
C VAL A 34 0.45 -15.87 -24.65
N ILE A 35 0.62 -16.47 -23.46
CA ILE A 35 0.46 -17.92 -23.27
C ILE A 35 -0.96 -18.38 -23.63
N VAL A 36 -2.00 -17.67 -23.18
CA VAL A 36 -3.39 -18.00 -23.56
C VAL A 36 -3.62 -17.83 -25.05
N SER A 37 -3.05 -16.80 -25.68
CA SER A 37 -3.17 -16.61 -27.14
C SER A 37 -2.52 -17.75 -27.90
N ILE A 38 -1.33 -18.21 -27.47
CA ILE A 38 -0.64 -19.37 -28.05
C ILE A 38 -1.46 -20.64 -27.83
N TYR A 39 -2.03 -20.85 -26.64
CA TYR A 39 -2.91 -21.98 -26.35
C TYR A 39 -4.17 -21.99 -27.24
N ILE A 40 -4.84 -20.84 -27.39
CA ILE A 40 -6.01 -20.71 -28.27
C ILE A 40 -5.61 -20.97 -29.73
N GLY A 41 -4.48 -20.42 -30.18
CA GLY A 41 -3.94 -20.67 -31.52
C GLY A 41 -3.63 -22.15 -31.75
N GLY A 42 -3.00 -22.81 -30.78
CA GLY A 42 -2.66 -24.24 -30.86
C GLY A 42 -3.89 -25.15 -30.86
N THR A 43 -4.90 -24.84 -30.03
CA THR A 43 -6.17 -25.59 -30.02
C THR A 43 -6.96 -25.40 -31.32
N ALA A 44 -7.01 -24.17 -31.85
CA ALA A 44 -7.63 -23.90 -33.15
C ALA A 44 -6.88 -24.60 -34.30
N LEU A 45 -5.55 -24.63 -34.26
CA LEU A 45 -4.73 -25.33 -35.25
C LEU A 45 -4.94 -26.85 -35.20
N ALA A 46 -4.99 -27.43 -34.00
CA ALA A 46 -5.30 -28.85 -33.82
C ALA A 46 -6.71 -29.19 -34.34
N ALA A 47 -7.69 -28.32 -34.08
CA ALA A 47 -9.04 -28.47 -34.61
C ALA A 47 -9.07 -28.38 -36.14
N ALA A 48 -8.34 -27.44 -36.75
CA ALA A 48 -8.25 -27.30 -38.20
C ALA A 48 -7.59 -28.53 -38.86
N GLY A 49 -6.56 -29.10 -38.23
CA GLY A 49 -5.87 -30.30 -38.70
C GLY A 49 -6.67 -31.60 -38.54
N THR A 50 -7.89 -31.54 -38.00
CA THR A 50 -8.75 -32.72 -37.76
C THR A 50 -10.08 -32.65 -38.48
N LEU A 51 -10.25 -31.72 -39.42
CA LEU A 51 -11.48 -31.54 -40.19
C LEU A 51 -11.73 -32.64 -41.24
N ASP A 52 -10.68 -33.34 -41.65
CA ASP A 52 -10.78 -34.41 -42.66
C ASP A 52 -11.67 -35.56 -42.15
N GLY A 53 -12.73 -35.87 -42.90
CA GLY A 53 -13.65 -36.96 -42.60
C GLY A 53 -14.68 -36.67 -41.51
N VAL A 54 -14.80 -35.42 -41.05
CA VAL A 54 -15.79 -35.01 -40.03
C VAL A 54 -17.16 -34.79 -40.67
N SER A 55 -18.21 -35.21 -39.98
CA SER A 55 -19.61 -35.05 -40.43
C SER A 55 -20.10 -33.59 -40.46
N SER A 56 -19.63 -32.74 -39.54
CA SER A 56 -19.94 -31.32 -39.49
C SER A 56 -18.82 -30.52 -38.81
N VAL A 57 -18.46 -29.36 -39.37
CA VAL A 57 -17.45 -28.45 -38.82
C VAL A 57 -18.00 -27.63 -37.64
N PHE A 58 -19.32 -27.45 -37.57
CA PHE A 58 -19.96 -26.57 -36.58
C PHE A 58 -19.71 -27.00 -35.12
N PRO A 59 -19.87 -28.28 -34.73
CA PRO A 59 -19.55 -28.74 -33.38
C PRO A 59 -18.08 -28.53 -32.99
N ILE A 60 -17.16 -28.69 -33.94
CA ILE A 60 -15.72 -28.48 -33.73
C ILE A 60 -15.42 -27.01 -33.48
N ALA A 61 -15.98 -26.11 -34.30
CA ALA A 61 -15.83 -24.67 -34.10
C ALA A 61 -16.38 -24.22 -32.72
N LEU A 62 -17.55 -24.75 -32.33
CA LEU A 62 -18.13 -24.46 -31.02
C LEU A 62 -17.26 -24.96 -29.86
N ALA A 63 -16.67 -26.15 -30.00
CA ALA A 63 -15.73 -26.70 -29.02
C ALA A 63 -14.47 -25.83 -28.84
N VAL A 64 -13.93 -25.26 -29.93
CA VAL A 64 -12.81 -24.31 -29.86
C VAL A 64 -13.22 -23.05 -29.10
N ILE A 65 -14.40 -22.48 -29.39
CA ILE A 65 -14.92 -21.29 -28.70
C ILE A 65 -15.10 -21.56 -27.21
N VAL A 66 -15.64 -22.73 -26.84
CA VAL A 66 -15.86 -23.12 -25.43
C VAL A 66 -14.54 -23.25 -24.67
N ASN A 67 -13.51 -23.87 -25.26
CA ASN A 67 -12.18 -23.95 -24.64
C ASN A 67 -11.52 -22.58 -24.53
N ALA A 68 -11.58 -21.77 -25.59
CA ALA A 68 -11.02 -20.42 -25.60
C ALA A 68 -11.68 -19.54 -24.53
N ALA A 69 -13.01 -19.57 -24.43
CA ALA A 69 -13.75 -18.87 -23.39
C ALA A 69 -13.34 -19.32 -21.99
N SER A 70 -13.12 -20.62 -21.79
CA SER A 70 -12.69 -21.18 -20.50
C SER A 70 -11.28 -20.74 -20.12
N ALA A 71 -10.34 -20.75 -21.07
CA ALA A 71 -8.98 -20.27 -20.86
C ALA A 71 -8.93 -18.76 -20.59
N ILE A 72 -9.73 -17.97 -21.31
CA ILE A 72 -9.86 -16.53 -21.07
C ILE A 72 -10.48 -16.27 -19.70
N ALA A 73 -11.57 -16.95 -19.35
CA ALA A 73 -12.23 -16.81 -18.05
C ALA A 73 -11.27 -17.15 -16.90
N LEU A 74 -10.39 -18.14 -17.09
CA LEU A 74 -9.39 -18.52 -16.11
C LEU A 74 -8.35 -17.42 -15.83
N ILE A 75 -8.16 -16.44 -16.71
CA ILE A 75 -7.25 -15.31 -16.48
C ILE A 75 -8.01 -14.03 -16.16
N ALA A 76 -9.10 -13.75 -16.88
CA ALA A 76 -9.85 -12.51 -16.79
C ALA A 76 -10.68 -12.39 -15.50
N VAL A 77 -11.14 -13.51 -14.93
CA VAL A 77 -11.97 -13.49 -13.73
C VAL A 77 -11.09 -13.33 -12.49
N SER A 78 -11.22 -12.21 -11.80
CA SER A 78 -10.53 -11.93 -10.53
C SER A 78 -11.03 -12.81 -9.38
N GLY A 79 -10.16 -13.05 -8.39
CA GLY A 79 -10.47 -13.75 -7.15
C GLY A 79 -9.68 -15.04 -6.95
N ASP A 80 -9.11 -15.20 -5.75
CA ASP A 80 -8.42 -16.41 -5.34
C ASP A 80 -9.02 -17.01 -4.04
N PRO A 81 -9.71 -18.16 -4.10
CA PRO A 81 -9.90 -19.04 -5.25
C PRO A 81 -10.97 -18.53 -6.22
N LEU A 82 -10.99 -19.09 -7.45
CA LEU A 82 -11.98 -18.75 -8.49
C LEU A 82 -13.43 -18.68 -7.94
N PRO A 83 -14.25 -17.69 -8.36
CA PRO A 83 -15.65 -17.65 -7.96
C PRO A 83 -16.44 -18.83 -8.55
N TRP A 84 -17.41 -19.34 -7.78
CA TRP A 84 -18.10 -20.60 -8.09
C TRP A 84 -18.82 -20.62 -9.44
N ARG A 85 -19.32 -19.46 -9.90
CA ARG A 85 -19.94 -19.31 -11.23
C ARG A 85 -18.94 -19.59 -12.36
N ALA A 86 -17.74 -19.04 -12.27
CA ALA A 86 -16.69 -19.30 -13.24
C ALA A 86 -16.15 -20.73 -13.13
N THR A 87 -16.00 -21.24 -11.89
CA THR A 87 -15.57 -22.62 -11.66
C THR A 87 -16.50 -23.63 -12.30
N THR A 88 -17.81 -23.51 -12.05
CA THR A 88 -18.81 -24.42 -12.61
C THR A 88 -18.84 -24.33 -14.14
N ALA A 89 -18.83 -23.13 -14.72
CA ALA A 89 -18.78 -22.95 -16.17
C ALA A 89 -17.54 -23.63 -16.80
N ILE A 90 -16.35 -23.43 -16.22
CA ILE A 90 -15.11 -24.06 -16.70
C ILE A 90 -15.15 -25.58 -16.53
N THR A 91 -15.63 -26.09 -15.38
CA THR A 91 -15.79 -27.54 -15.13
C THR A 91 -16.74 -28.22 -16.12
N LEU A 92 -17.79 -27.53 -16.57
CA LEU A 92 -18.73 -28.05 -17.57
C LEU A 92 -18.20 -27.94 -19.01
N ALA A 93 -17.34 -26.95 -19.28
CA ALA A 93 -16.82 -26.67 -20.61
C ALA A 93 -15.99 -27.83 -21.19
N GLY A 94 -15.18 -28.52 -20.39
CA GLY A 94 -14.37 -29.65 -20.87
C GLY A 94 -15.20 -30.83 -21.38
N PRO A 95 -16.10 -31.42 -20.57
CA PRO A 95 -17.00 -32.48 -21.02
C PRO A 95 -17.85 -32.06 -22.22
N ALA A 96 -18.39 -30.83 -22.21
CA ALA A 96 -19.20 -30.32 -23.31
C ALA A 96 -18.39 -30.22 -24.62
N SER A 97 -17.18 -29.64 -24.57
CA SER A 97 -16.29 -29.58 -25.72
C SER A 97 -15.88 -30.97 -26.23
N CYS A 98 -15.63 -31.91 -25.32
CA CYS A 98 -15.27 -33.27 -25.67
C CYS A 98 -16.45 -33.97 -26.39
N ALA A 99 -17.67 -33.83 -25.85
CA ALA A 99 -18.86 -34.39 -26.45
C ALA A 99 -19.15 -33.83 -27.84
N LEU A 100 -19.01 -32.51 -28.02
CA LEU A 100 -19.21 -31.83 -29.32
C LEU A 100 -18.29 -32.39 -30.41
N VAL A 101 -17.01 -32.61 -30.08
CA VAL A 101 -16.02 -33.09 -31.05
C VAL A 101 -16.19 -34.59 -31.32
N LEU A 102 -16.36 -35.41 -30.28
CA LEU A 102 -16.60 -36.85 -30.45
C LEU A 102 -17.89 -37.14 -31.23
N ALA A 103 -18.93 -36.30 -31.12
CA ALA A 103 -20.15 -36.45 -31.90
C ALA A 103 -19.95 -36.19 -33.41
N ALA A 104 -18.92 -35.44 -33.79
CA ALA A 104 -18.68 -35.06 -35.19
C ALA A 104 -17.61 -35.93 -35.88
N LEU A 105 -16.74 -36.59 -35.09
CA LEU A 105 -15.58 -37.34 -35.58
C LEU A 105 -15.95 -38.64 -36.32
N PRO A 106 -15.16 -39.03 -37.33
CA PRO A 106 -15.28 -40.34 -37.95
C PRO A 106 -14.87 -41.45 -36.97
N VAL A 107 -15.53 -42.60 -37.11
CA VAL A 107 -15.29 -43.81 -36.31
C VAL A 107 -14.68 -44.88 -37.23
N PRO A 108 -13.55 -45.51 -36.88
CA PRO A 108 -12.71 -45.30 -35.69
C PRO A 108 -11.78 -44.07 -35.79
N ILE A 109 -11.22 -43.64 -34.65
CA ILE A 109 -10.21 -42.58 -34.58
C ILE A 109 -8.96 -43.03 -35.35
N THR A 110 -8.48 -42.20 -36.27
CA THR A 110 -7.32 -42.48 -37.13
C THR A 110 -6.06 -41.74 -36.68
N SER A 111 -6.21 -40.64 -35.93
CA SER A 111 -5.11 -39.82 -35.44
C SER A 111 -5.31 -39.40 -33.98
N PRO A 112 -4.28 -39.47 -33.12
CA PRO A 112 -4.35 -38.95 -31.76
C PRO A 112 -4.78 -37.47 -31.69
N LEU A 113 -4.49 -36.68 -32.73
CA LEU A 113 -4.84 -35.26 -32.80
C LEU A 113 -6.36 -35.05 -32.76
N GLN A 114 -7.17 -36.01 -33.21
CA GLN A 114 -8.64 -35.92 -33.16
C GLN A 114 -9.17 -35.83 -31.71
N THR A 115 -8.37 -36.25 -30.73
CA THR A 115 -8.71 -36.18 -29.30
C THR A 115 -8.23 -34.89 -28.62
N TRP A 116 -7.83 -33.88 -29.41
CA TRP A 116 -7.35 -32.58 -28.92
C TRP A 116 -8.20 -31.91 -27.81
N PRO A 117 -9.54 -32.05 -27.73
CA PRO A 117 -10.32 -31.39 -26.68
C PRO A 117 -9.99 -31.90 -25.28
N ILE A 118 -9.56 -33.16 -25.17
CA ILE A 118 -9.19 -33.77 -23.90
C ILE A 118 -7.95 -33.06 -23.35
N GLY A 119 -6.90 -32.92 -24.17
CA GLY A 119 -5.68 -32.21 -23.78
C GLY A 119 -5.93 -30.73 -23.52
N ALA A 120 -6.72 -30.08 -24.38
CA ALA A 120 -7.10 -28.68 -24.24
C ALA A 120 -7.78 -28.40 -22.89
N ALA A 121 -8.81 -29.17 -22.54
CA ALA A 121 -9.54 -29.01 -21.29
C ALA A 121 -8.67 -29.37 -20.07
N THR A 122 -7.82 -30.39 -20.19
CA THR A 122 -6.90 -30.81 -19.11
C THR A 122 -5.89 -29.71 -18.76
N ALA A 123 -5.38 -28.97 -19.76
CA ALA A 123 -4.53 -27.81 -19.50
C ALA A 123 -5.26 -26.75 -18.67
N VAL A 124 -6.50 -26.41 -19.03
CA VAL A 124 -7.34 -25.46 -18.28
C VAL A 124 -7.60 -25.95 -16.85
N TYR A 125 -7.91 -27.24 -16.67
CA TYR A 125 -8.11 -27.83 -15.34
C TYR A 125 -6.85 -27.85 -14.49
N THR A 126 -5.68 -28.07 -15.09
CA THR A 126 -4.39 -28.01 -14.40
C THR A 126 -4.16 -26.62 -13.80
N PHE A 127 -4.40 -25.55 -14.58
CA PHE A 127 -4.32 -24.19 -14.06
C PHE A 127 -5.48 -23.83 -13.11
N MET A 128 -6.64 -24.47 -13.23
CA MET A 128 -7.73 -24.33 -12.25
C MET A 128 -7.38 -24.92 -10.88
N CYS A 129 -6.60 -26.02 -10.82
CA CYS A 129 -6.00 -26.50 -9.57
C CYS A 129 -5.09 -25.44 -8.96
N VAL A 130 -4.24 -24.82 -9.78
CA VAL A 130 -3.33 -23.74 -9.35
C VAL A 130 -4.12 -22.54 -8.78
N ARG A 131 -5.29 -22.21 -9.34
CA ARG A 131 -6.24 -21.20 -8.82
C ARG A 131 -7.10 -21.67 -7.64
N GLY A 132 -6.68 -22.72 -6.94
CA GLY A 132 -7.28 -23.19 -5.69
C GLY A 132 -8.60 -23.95 -5.83
N ARG A 133 -8.99 -24.39 -7.04
CA ARG A 133 -10.23 -25.16 -7.30
C ARG A 133 -9.92 -26.56 -7.82
N THR A 134 -9.13 -27.31 -7.06
CA THR A 134 -8.68 -28.67 -7.42
C THR A 134 -9.83 -29.67 -7.56
N TRP A 135 -10.76 -29.74 -6.60
CA TRP A 135 -11.86 -30.71 -6.64
C TRP A 135 -12.80 -30.53 -7.87
N PRO A 136 -13.25 -29.32 -8.21
CA PRO A 136 -13.99 -29.09 -9.45
C PRO A 136 -13.22 -29.42 -10.72
N ALA A 137 -11.89 -29.34 -10.70
CA ALA A 137 -11.04 -29.71 -11.84
C ALA A 137 -11.03 -31.23 -12.04
N TRP A 138 -10.92 -31.99 -10.95
CA TRP A 138 -11.08 -33.44 -10.96
C TRP A 138 -12.48 -33.87 -11.38
N ALA A 139 -13.52 -33.18 -10.93
CA ALA A 139 -14.89 -33.44 -11.38
C ALA A 139 -15.05 -33.21 -12.90
N GLY A 140 -14.44 -32.16 -13.43
CA GLY A 140 -14.40 -31.88 -14.87
C GLY A 140 -13.67 -32.96 -15.66
N LEU A 141 -12.53 -33.44 -15.15
CA LEU A 141 -11.78 -34.54 -15.76
C LEU A 141 -12.60 -35.85 -15.75
N LEU A 142 -13.25 -36.18 -14.63
CA LEU A 142 -14.15 -37.33 -14.55
C LEU A 142 -15.29 -37.21 -15.56
N GLY A 143 -15.86 -36.01 -15.75
CA GLY A 143 -16.86 -35.76 -16.79
C GLY A 143 -16.33 -36.04 -18.20
N ILE A 144 -15.09 -35.66 -18.51
CA ILE A 144 -14.44 -35.99 -19.79
C ILE A 144 -14.30 -37.51 -19.95
N VAL A 145 -13.83 -38.20 -18.90
CA VAL A 145 -13.71 -39.66 -18.90
C VAL A 145 -15.07 -40.32 -19.16
N THR A 146 -16.14 -39.85 -18.50
CA THR A 146 -17.51 -40.35 -18.71
C THR A 146 -17.95 -40.18 -20.16
N VAL A 147 -17.74 -38.99 -20.75
CA VAL A 147 -18.07 -38.73 -22.16
C VAL A 147 -17.31 -39.67 -23.09
N CYS A 148 -16.01 -39.86 -22.87
CA CYS A 148 -15.17 -40.77 -23.65
C CYS A 148 -15.64 -42.22 -23.56
N VAL A 149 -15.97 -42.69 -22.36
CA VAL A 149 -16.46 -44.05 -22.11
C VAL A 149 -17.81 -44.29 -22.78
N VAL A 150 -18.76 -43.37 -22.63
CA VAL A 150 -20.10 -43.47 -23.23
C VAL A 150 -19.99 -43.48 -24.75
N TRP A 151 -19.22 -42.56 -25.33
CA TRP A 151 -19.02 -42.51 -26.78
C TRP A 151 -18.37 -43.79 -27.31
N SER A 152 -17.32 -44.27 -26.64
CA SER A 152 -16.59 -45.48 -27.03
C SER A 152 -17.45 -46.75 -26.95
N GLN A 153 -18.37 -46.80 -25.98
CA GLN A 153 -19.38 -47.87 -25.89
C GLN A 153 -20.40 -47.80 -27.03
N VAL A 154 -20.98 -46.62 -27.29
CA VAL A 154 -21.98 -46.42 -28.36
C VAL A 154 -21.41 -46.72 -29.75
N THR A 155 -20.12 -46.45 -29.95
CA THR A 155 -19.40 -46.69 -31.22
C THR A 155 -18.82 -48.10 -31.35
N GLY A 156 -19.04 -48.98 -30.38
CA GLY A 156 -18.62 -50.39 -30.44
C GLY A 156 -17.13 -50.64 -30.18
N GLN A 157 -16.37 -49.64 -29.73
CA GLN A 157 -14.95 -49.76 -29.40
C GLN A 157 -14.69 -50.27 -27.96
N GLY A 158 -15.72 -50.20 -27.11
CA GLY A 158 -15.73 -50.70 -25.73
C GLY A 158 -15.14 -49.73 -24.70
N ALA A 159 -15.67 -49.74 -23.48
CA ALA A 159 -15.33 -48.75 -22.43
C ALA A 159 -13.84 -48.63 -22.13
N ILE A 160 -13.07 -49.72 -22.25
CA ILE A 160 -11.62 -49.71 -21.98
C ILE A 160 -10.91 -48.72 -22.91
N HIS A 161 -11.34 -48.61 -24.17
CA HIS A 161 -10.75 -47.66 -25.11
C HIS A 161 -10.99 -46.21 -24.66
N GLY A 162 -12.23 -45.86 -24.27
CA GLY A 162 -12.56 -44.54 -23.73
C GLY A 162 -11.78 -44.17 -22.46
N ILE A 163 -11.55 -45.13 -21.55
CA ILE A 163 -10.70 -44.93 -20.36
C ILE A 163 -9.25 -44.68 -20.77
N THR A 164 -8.71 -45.52 -21.65
CA THR A 164 -7.28 -45.44 -22.05
C THR A 164 -6.97 -44.13 -22.76
N MET A 165 -7.88 -43.66 -23.61
CA MET A 165 -7.78 -42.40 -24.33
C MET A 165 -7.74 -41.18 -23.38
N SER A 166 -8.47 -41.23 -22.27
CA SER A 166 -8.57 -40.11 -21.32
C SER A 166 -7.57 -40.20 -20.15
N ALA A 167 -7.04 -41.39 -19.85
CA ALA A 167 -6.17 -41.64 -18.69
C ALA A 167 -4.88 -40.79 -18.69
N ILE A 168 -4.32 -40.48 -19.86
CA ILE A 168 -3.10 -39.66 -19.98
C ILE A 168 -3.25 -38.26 -19.35
N SER A 169 -4.49 -37.78 -19.24
CA SER A 169 -4.83 -36.47 -18.67
C SER A 169 -4.72 -36.39 -17.16
N ALA A 170 -4.67 -37.54 -16.47
CA ALA A 170 -4.52 -37.57 -15.02
C ALA A 170 -3.14 -37.04 -14.57
N GLY A 171 -2.09 -37.29 -15.36
CA GLY A 171 -0.71 -36.90 -15.03
C GLY A 171 -0.55 -35.39 -14.82
N PRO A 172 -0.89 -34.53 -15.81
CA PRO A 172 -0.84 -33.08 -15.66
C PRO A 172 -1.70 -32.57 -14.50
N LEU A 173 -2.89 -33.15 -14.30
CA LEU A 173 -3.79 -32.72 -13.22
C LEU A 173 -3.25 -33.08 -11.83
N LEU A 174 -2.58 -34.22 -11.69
CA LEU A 174 -1.84 -34.60 -10.47
C LEU A 174 -0.70 -33.62 -10.20
N MET A 175 0.06 -33.23 -11.23
CA MET A 175 1.11 -32.21 -11.10
C MET A 175 0.52 -30.85 -10.66
N GLY A 176 -0.59 -30.42 -11.28
CA GLY A 176 -1.30 -29.20 -10.87
C GLY A 176 -1.85 -29.28 -9.44
N THR A 177 -2.29 -30.46 -9.01
CA THR A 177 -2.72 -30.74 -7.63
C THR A 177 -1.55 -30.59 -6.66
N PHE A 178 -0.40 -31.18 -6.97
CA PHE A 178 0.82 -31.04 -6.16
C PHE A 178 1.24 -29.57 -6.03
N PHE A 179 1.25 -28.83 -7.14
CA PHE A 179 1.57 -27.40 -7.12
C PHE A 179 0.61 -26.62 -6.20
N ALA A 180 -0.70 -26.89 -6.31
CA ALA A 180 -1.73 -26.22 -5.54
C ALA A 180 -1.63 -26.46 -4.03
N TYR A 181 -1.19 -27.65 -3.60
CA TYR A 181 -1.12 -28.00 -2.18
C TYR A 181 0.26 -27.80 -1.55
N THR A 182 1.35 -27.88 -2.33
CA THR A 182 2.72 -27.83 -1.79
C THR A 182 3.37 -26.47 -2.00
N ILE A 183 3.25 -25.90 -3.20
CA ILE A 183 3.98 -24.69 -3.58
C ILE A 183 3.19 -23.43 -3.20
N ARG A 184 1.87 -23.43 -3.42
CA ARG A 184 1.02 -22.26 -3.15
C ARG A 184 1.01 -21.80 -1.69
N PRO A 185 0.86 -22.66 -0.66
CA PRO A 185 0.92 -22.23 0.73
C PRO A 185 2.31 -21.69 1.12
N SER A 186 3.36 -22.34 0.63
CA SER A 186 4.76 -21.97 0.90
C SER A 186 5.11 -20.61 0.31
N ALA A 187 4.70 -20.34 -0.94
CA ALA A 187 4.88 -19.05 -1.57
C ALA A 187 4.16 -17.95 -0.77
N LYS A 188 2.88 -18.16 -0.41
CA LYS A 188 2.12 -17.20 0.38
C LYS A 188 2.80 -16.87 1.72
N ALA A 189 3.31 -17.88 2.42
CA ALA A 189 4.01 -17.68 3.69
C ALA A 189 5.28 -16.82 3.55
N ILE A 190 6.08 -17.04 2.49
CA ILE A 190 7.31 -16.27 2.24
C ILE A 190 7.00 -14.79 2.01
N PHE A 191 5.95 -14.47 1.25
CA PHE A 191 5.59 -13.08 0.96
C PHE A 191 5.02 -12.37 2.19
N GLN A 192 4.17 -13.03 2.98
CA GLN A 192 3.68 -12.50 4.25
C GLN A 192 4.85 -12.19 5.20
N LEU A 193 5.84 -13.09 5.29
CA LEU A 193 7.02 -12.88 6.12
C LEU A 193 7.88 -11.69 5.65
N ARG A 194 7.98 -11.46 4.34
CA ARG A 194 8.67 -10.30 3.77
C ARG A 194 7.96 -8.99 4.10
N GLU A 195 6.64 -8.97 4.02
CA GLU A 195 5.86 -7.79 4.38
C GLU A 195 5.99 -7.47 5.88
N GLU A 196 5.89 -8.48 6.74
CA GLU A 196 6.12 -8.35 8.19
C GLU A 196 7.53 -7.85 8.50
N SER A 197 8.55 -8.41 7.84
CA SER A 197 9.93 -7.96 8.01
C SER A 197 10.15 -6.51 7.55
N THR A 198 9.54 -6.11 6.43
CA THR A 198 9.62 -4.72 5.95
C THR A 198 8.99 -3.75 6.94
N ARG A 199 7.84 -4.14 7.52
CA ARG A 199 7.17 -3.36 8.55
C ARG A 199 8.00 -3.25 9.84
N GLN A 200 8.59 -4.36 10.28
CA GLN A 200 9.48 -4.36 11.46
C GLN A 200 10.68 -3.43 11.25
N ILE A 201 11.33 -3.47 10.09
CA ILE A 201 12.46 -2.58 9.77
C ILE A 201 12.02 -1.11 9.82
N ALA A 202 10.83 -0.78 9.30
CA ALA A 202 10.29 0.57 9.35
C ALA A 202 10.01 1.04 10.78
N ASP A 203 9.43 0.17 11.62
CA ASP A 203 9.14 0.46 13.02
C ASP A 203 10.44 0.63 13.84
N GLU A 204 11.45 -0.22 13.61
CA GLU A 204 12.78 -0.12 14.21
C GLU A 204 13.49 1.18 13.82
N ALA A 205 13.46 1.55 12.54
CA ALA A 205 14.04 2.80 12.06
C ALA A 205 13.37 4.03 12.69
N ALA A 206 12.03 4.02 12.81
CA ALA A 206 11.28 5.08 13.47
C ALA A 206 11.59 5.17 14.99
N ALA A 207 11.78 4.03 15.66
CA ALA A 207 12.19 3.98 17.05
C ALA A 207 13.62 4.52 17.25
N ALA A 208 14.56 4.13 16.40
CA ALA A 208 15.94 4.61 16.41
C ALA A 208 16.01 6.13 16.18
N ALA A 209 15.24 6.67 15.23
CA ALA A 209 15.16 8.11 14.99
C ALA A 209 14.63 8.89 16.22
N ARG A 210 13.58 8.37 16.89
CA ARG A 210 13.07 8.98 18.12
C ARG A 210 14.09 8.98 19.25
N LEU A 211 14.85 7.90 19.41
CA LEU A 211 15.92 7.81 20.41
C LEU A 211 17.04 8.82 20.10
N SER A 212 17.46 8.91 18.84
CA SER A 212 18.46 9.88 18.40
C SER A 212 18.04 11.33 18.67
N GLU A 213 16.79 11.69 18.37
CA GLU A 213 16.27 13.04 18.62
C GLU A 213 16.21 13.35 20.13
N ARG A 214 15.74 12.37 20.92
CA ARG A 214 15.72 12.49 22.39
C ARG A 214 17.14 12.72 22.94
N ASP A 215 18.12 11.95 22.48
CA ASP A 215 19.51 12.10 22.95
C ASP A 215 20.10 13.46 22.53
N ALA A 216 19.81 13.93 21.31
CA ALA A 216 20.20 15.26 20.87
C ALA A 216 19.58 16.37 21.75
N GLN A 217 18.29 16.26 22.07
CA GLN A 217 17.59 17.21 22.93
C GLN A 217 18.11 17.20 24.37
N LEU A 218 18.41 16.02 24.93
CA LEU A 218 19.01 15.88 26.25
C LEU A 218 20.41 16.51 26.30
N ASN A 219 21.26 16.25 25.31
CA ASN A 219 22.60 16.86 25.24
C ASN A 219 22.54 18.39 25.13
N ARG A 220 21.56 18.92 24.38
CA ARG A 220 21.33 20.36 24.29
C ARG A 220 20.90 20.95 25.63
N LEU A 221 19.96 20.31 26.33
CA LEU A 221 19.51 20.74 27.65
C LEU A 221 20.67 20.71 28.65
N ASP A 222 21.48 19.65 28.61
CA ASP A 222 22.63 19.47 29.48
C ASP A 222 23.65 20.61 29.29
N THR A 223 24.00 20.91 28.04
CA THR A 223 24.94 21.99 27.70
C THR A 223 24.47 23.36 28.22
N LEU A 224 23.16 23.62 28.20
CA LEU A 224 22.58 24.90 28.61
C LEU A 224 22.39 25.02 30.13
N ALA A 225 21.90 23.96 30.79
CA ALA A 225 21.47 24.01 32.19
C ALA A 225 22.56 23.59 33.18
N ARG A 226 23.43 22.64 32.81
CA ARG A 226 24.45 22.05 33.70
C ARG A 226 25.31 23.09 34.41
N PRO A 227 25.89 24.12 33.75
CA PRO A 227 26.78 25.06 34.42
C PRO A 227 26.12 25.83 35.58
N MET A 228 24.86 26.23 35.40
CA MET A 228 24.11 26.95 36.43
C MET A 228 23.66 26.02 37.56
N LEU A 229 23.26 24.79 37.25
CA LEU A 229 22.91 23.78 38.25
C LEU A 229 24.12 23.38 39.09
N GLU A 230 25.29 23.21 38.48
CA GLU A 230 26.56 22.99 39.18
C GLU A 230 26.90 24.19 40.08
N ARG A 231 26.71 25.42 39.60
CA ARG A 231 26.90 26.62 40.42
C ARG A 231 25.98 26.64 41.64
N ILE A 232 24.69 26.36 41.48
CA ILE A 232 23.71 26.27 42.58
C ILE A 232 24.11 25.16 43.57
N SER A 233 24.61 24.03 43.07
CA SER A 233 25.00 22.89 43.89
C SER A 233 26.13 23.19 44.89
N THR A 234 26.91 24.25 44.66
CA THR A 234 27.98 24.68 45.58
C THR A 234 27.44 25.17 46.94
N GLY A 235 26.14 25.48 47.05
CA GLY A 235 25.53 25.97 48.28
C GLY A 235 25.88 27.41 48.66
N THR A 236 26.63 28.11 47.81
CA THR A 236 26.96 29.54 48.02
C THR A 236 25.80 30.43 47.59
N PRO A 237 25.48 31.52 48.33
CA PRO A 237 24.43 32.45 47.94
C PRO A 237 24.70 33.07 46.56
N LEU A 238 23.68 33.06 45.70
CA LEU A 238 23.78 33.66 44.37
C LEU A 238 23.80 35.18 44.47
N SER A 239 24.68 35.80 43.70
CA SER A 239 24.67 37.25 43.46
C SER A 239 23.44 37.68 42.67
N THR A 240 23.11 38.97 42.71
CA THR A 240 22.00 39.56 41.94
C THR A 240 22.13 39.29 40.42
N GLU A 241 23.36 39.29 39.91
CA GLU A 241 23.64 38.98 38.50
C GLU A 241 23.37 37.49 38.20
N GLU A 242 23.83 36.57 39.04
CA GLU A 242 23.54 35.14 38.88
C GLU A 242 22.03 34.84 38.97
N MET A 243 21.30 35.53 39.86
CA MET A 243 19.83 35.43 39.91
C MET A 243 19.16 35.95 38.63
N LEU A 244 19.72 36.97 37.98
CA LEU A 244 19.24 37.44 36.67
C LEU A 244 19.52 36.39 35.59
N GLN A 245 20.73 35.82 35.56
CA GLN A 245 21.10 34.77 34.62
C GLN A 245 20.20 33.52 34.77
N CYS A 246 19.87 33.12 36.01
CA CYS A 246 18.92 32.02 36.27
C CYS A 246 17.54 32.30 35.66
N ARG A 247 17.00 33.51 35.87
CA ARG A 247 15.70 33.91 35.31
C ARG A 247 15.71 33.95 33.78
N LEU A 248 16.80 34.43 33.18
CA LEU A 248 16.94 34.46 31.72
C LEU A 248 17.09 33.05 31.13
N LEU A 249 17.79 32.14 31.82
CA LEU A 249 17.94 30.75 31.41
C LEU A 249 16.61 29.99 31.49
N GLU A 250 15.88 30.13 32.60
CA GLU A 250 14.54 29.53 32.75
C GLU A 250 13.59 30.01 31.65
N ALA A 251 13.55 31.32 31.41
CA ALA A 251 12.70 31.88 30.37
C ALA A 251 13.08 31.37 28.97
N HIS A 252 14.38 31.23 28.67
CA HIS A 252 14.86 30.65 27.41
C HIS A 252 14.46 29.18 27.23
N LEU A 253 14.61 28.36 28.28
CA LEU A 253 14.21 26.94 28.25
C LEU A 253 12.69 26.81 28.07
N ARG A 254 11.92 27.63 28.79
CA ARG A 254 10.46 27.67 28.68
C ARG A 254 9.99 28.06 27.29
N ASP A 255 10.61 29.09 26.71
CA ASP A 255 10.29 29.55 25.36
C ASP A 255 10.65 28.51 24.30
N THR A 256 11.78 27.79 24.46
CA THR A 256 12.18 26.73 23.54
C THR A 256 11.15 25.59 23.51
N LEU A 257 10.49 25.31 24.64
CA LEU A 257 9.43 24.31 24.74
C LEU A 257 8.07 24.84 24.25
N ARG A 258 7.71 26.09 24.59
CA ARG A 258 6.41 26.69 24.25
C ARG A 258 6.32 27.21 22.83
N ALA A 259 7.45 27.59 22.24
CA ALA A 259 7.51 28.18 20.93
C ALA A 259 8.66 27.64 20.06
N PRO A 260 8.66 26.35 19.69
CA PRO A 260 9.75 25.72 18.93
C PRO A 260 10.08 26.43 17.61
N ALA A 261 9.07 26.88 16.86
CA ALA A 261 9.30 27.59 15.60
C ALA A 261 9.96 28.96 15.79
N LEU A 262 9.87 29.55 16.98
CA LEU A 262 10.52 30.80 17.38
C LEU A 262 11.84 30.58 18.14
N ALA A 263 12.24 29.34 18.41
CA ALA A 263 13.49 28.99 19.11
C ALA A 263 14.75 29.15 18.22
N ASP A 264 14.83 30.26 17.50
CA ASP A 264 15.96 30.66 16.65
C ASP A 264 16.97 31.51 17.45
N PRO A 265 18.29 31.37 17.24
CA PRO A 265 19.29 32.20 17.92
C PRO A 265 19.00 33.71 17.86
N LEU A 266 18.50 34.19 16.72
CA LEU A 266 18.15 35.60 16.53
C LEU A 266 17.05 36.07 17.51
N ILE A 267 16.00 35.26 17.66
CA ILE A 267 14.88 35.55 18.56
C ILE A 267 15.32 35.42 20.01
N ASN A 268 16.11 34.39 20.33
CA ASN A 268 16.61 34.15 21.68
C ASN A 268 17.46 35.33 22.18
N ASP A 269 18.34 35.86 21.34
CA ASP A 269 19.18 37.01 21.69
C ASP A 269 18.34 38.29 21.86
N ALA A 270 17.40 38.55 20.94
CA ALA A 270 16.50 39.70 21.01
C ALA A 270 15.59 39.66 22.25
N ALA A 271 15.00 38.49 22.54
CA ALA A 271 14.17 38.27 23.73
C ALA A 271 14.98 38.42 25.02
N ARG A 272 16.23 37.90 25.06
CA ARG A 272 17.13 38.08 26.20
C ARG A 272 17.50 39.54 26.42
N ALA A 273 17.74 40.30 25.35
CA ALA A 273 18.01 41.73 25.43
C ALA A 273 16.79 42.51 25.95
N ALA A 274 15.58 42.20 25.45
CA ALA A 274 14.33 42.80 25.92
C ALA A 274 14.06 42.55 27.40
N ARG A 275 14.23 41.30 27.85
CA ARG A 275 14.09 40.95 29.28
C ARG A 275 15.10 41.65 30.17
N ARG A 276 16.34 41.85 29.70
CA ARG A 276 17.36 42.65 30.43
C ARG A 276 16.96 44.12 30.58
N ARG A 277 16.17 44.67 29.66
CA ARG A 277 15.56 46.01 29.79
C ARG A 277 14.34 46.05 30.71
N GLY A 278 13.88 44.90 31.21
CA GLY A 278 12.68 44.80 32.05
C GLY A 278 11.37 44.60 31.28
N VAL A 279 11.43 44.31 29.98
CA VAL A 279 10.24 43.98 29.16
C VAL A 279 9.78 42.55 29.44
N ASP A 280 8.48 42.37 29.65
CA ASP A 280 7.88 41.03 29.74
C ASP A 280 7.69 40.42 28.35
N VAL A 281 8.30 39.26 28.09
CA VAL A 281 8.32 38.62 26.76
C VAL A 281 7.62 37.27 26.82
N VAL A 282 6.58 37.12 26.00
CA VAL A 282 5.80 35.88 25.84
C VAL A 282 5.91 35.39 24.39
N LEU A 283 6.44 34.18 24.20
CA LEU A 283 6.50 33.52 22.90
C LEU A 283 5.53 32.33 22.89
N LEU A 284 4.74 32.21 21.83
CA LEU A 284 3.74 31.15 21.65
C LEU A 284 3.82 30.59 20.24
N ASP A 285 3.66 29.28 20.11
CA ASP A 285 3.62 28.61 18.81
C ASP A 285 2.47 27.61 18.72
N ASP A 286 1.58 27.84 17.75
CA ASP A 286 0.50 26.94 17.39
C ASP A 286 0.79 26.19 16.06
N HIS A 287 2.06 26.04 15.68
CA HIS A 287 2.57 25.24 14.55
C HIS A 287 2.29 25.77 13.14
N GLY A 288 1.77 26.98 12.95
CA GLY A 288 1.50 27.52 11.60
C GLY A 288 2.72 27.89 10.76
N MET A 289 3.94 27.70 11.27
CA MET A 289 5.18 27.83 10.49
C MET A 289 5.68 26.51 9.89
N GLU A 290 5.01 25.38 10.16
CA GLU A 290 5.35 24.09 9.56
C GLU A 290 5.10 24.10 8.04
N GLY A 291 6.11 23.75 7.25
CA GLY A 291 6.01 23.69 5.79
C GLY A 291 6.07 25.04 5.05
N ILE A 292 6.34 26.14 5.76
CA ILE A 292 6.56 27.46 5.13
C ILE A 292 7.92 27.51 4.43
N ASP A 293 7.96 28.20 3.29
CA ASP A 293 9.19 28.47 2.54
C ASP A 293 10.30 29.08 3.44
N PRO A 294 11.56 28.60 3.35
CA PRO A 294 12.64 29.08 4.19
C PRO A 294 12.87 30.60 4.16
N VAL A 295 12.62 31.27 3.03
CA VAL A 295 12.79 32.72 2.88
C VAL A 295 11.67 33.48 3.59
N ALA A 296 10.43 33.01 3.44
CA ALA A 296 9.29 33.55 4.18
C ALA A 296 9.46 33.36 5.70
N ARG A 297 9.87 32.17 6.14
CA ARG A 297 10.18 31.88 7.55
C ARG A 297 11.24 32.83 8.11
N ARG A 298 12.33 33.06 7.37
CA ARG A 298 13.39 33.99 7.81
C ARG A 298 12.89 35.43 7.94
N ARG A 299 12.01 35.89 7.03
CA ARG A 299 11.39 37.23 7.11
C ARG A 299 10.52 37.41 8.36
N ILE A 300 9.73 36.39 8.70
CA ILE A 300 8.93 36.37 9.93
C ILE A 300 9.85 36.51 11.14
N LEU A 301 10.89 35.67 11.24
CA LEU A 301 11.85 35.72 12.36
C LEU A 301 12.56 37.08 12.47
N LEU A 302 12.98 37.66 11.35
CA LEU A 302 13.60 39.00 11.34
C LEU A 302 12.63 40.08 11.83
N THR A 303 11.37 40.02 11.41
CA THR A 303 10.36 41.00 11.84
C THR A 303 10.07 40.87 13.33
N VAL A 304 9.90 39.64 13.84
CA VAL A 304 9.71 39.40 15.28
C VAL A 304 10.92 39.88 16.08
N ALA A 305 12.14 39.64 15.59
CA ALA A 305 13.37 40.12 16.24
C ALA A 305 13.45 41.66 16.28
N ASP A 306 13.07 42.35 15.20
CA ASP A 306 13.04 43.82 15.18
C ASP A 306 12.06 44.37 16.21
N GLU A 307 10.86 43.81 16.29
CA GLU A 307 9.86 44.21 17.28
C GLU A 307 10.34 43.98 18.73
N LEU A 308 11.00 42.85 19.00
CA LEU A 308 11.62 42.56 20.29
C LEU A 308 12.75 43.55 20.63
N ASN A 309 13.55 43.96 19.66
CA ASN A 309 14.64 44.91 19.87
C ASN A 309 14.13 46.34 20.11
N ARG A 310 13.00 46.71 19.52
CA ARG A 310 12.38 48.03 19.68
C ARG A 310 11.61 48.21 20.98
N ALA A 311 11.22 47.12 21.65
CA ALA A 311 10.49 47.20 22.91
C ALA A 311 11.41 47.69 24.04
N GLU A 312 11.15 48.89 24.57
CA GLU A 312 11.92 49.50 25.66
C GLU A 312 11.28 49.28 27.05
N SER A 313 9.95 49.16 27.12
CA SER A 313 9.19 48.93 28.36
C SER A 313 7.87 48.21 28.07
N GLY A 314 7.22 47.69 29.11
CA GLY A 314 5.93 47.00 29.02
C GLY A 314 6.04 45.51 28.70
N SER A 315 5.14 44.99 27.86
CA SER A 315 5.10 43.58 27.47
C SER A 315 5.03 43.38 25.95
N ILE A 316 5.60 42.29 25.47
CA ILE A 316 5.58 41.87 24.06
C ILE A 316 5.20 40.39 23.97
N THR A 317 4.18 40.10 23.16
CA THR A 317 3.72 38.74 22.88
C THR A 317 3.89 38.44 21.39
N ALA A 318 4.76 37.49 21.04
CA ALA A 318 4.86 36.98 19.69
C ALA A 318 4.20 35.59 19.62
N ARG A 319 3.22 35.44 18.72
CA ARG A 319 2.45 34.22 18.55
C ARG A 319 2.48 33.75 17.11
N VAL A 320 2.84 32.49 16.90
CA VAL A 320 2.57 31.77 15.65
C VAL A 320 1.16 31.23 15.71
N LEU A 321 0.36 31.49 14.68
CA LEU A 321 -1.02 31.04 14.61
C LEU A 321 -1.12 29.60 14.08
N PRO A 322 -2.26 28.91 14.23
CA PRO A 322 -2.46 27.58 13.65
C PRO A 322 -2.36 27.56 12.11
N PRO A 323 -1.96 26.43 11.51
CA PRO A 323 -1.93 26.28 10.06
C PRO A 323 -3.31 26.49 9.42
N GLY A 324 -3.34 27.05 8.20
CA GLY A 324 -4.57 27.31 7.43
C GLY A 324 -5.29 28.63 7.76
N ARG A 325 -4.72 29.47 8.62
CA ARG A 325 -5.17 30.86 8.85
C ARG A 325 -4.63 31.79 7.75
N ALA A 326 -5.25 32.95 7.53
CA ALA A 326 -4.68 33.95 6.62
C ALA A 326 -3.34 34.55 7.14
N LEU A 327 -3.20 34.61 8.47
CA LEU A 327 -2.01 35.08 9.17
C LEU A 327 -1.19 33.91 9.71
N THR A 328 0.13 34.02 9.61
CA THR A 328 1.07 33.04 10.13
C THR A 328 1.57 33.42 11.53
N ALA A 329 1.84 34.69 11.76
CA ALA A 329 2.35 35.18 13.04
C ALA A 329 1.77 36.55 13.39
N SER A 330 1.69 36.85 14.68
CA SER A 330 1.32 38.16 15.19
C SER A 330 2.22 38.57 16.33
N VAL A 331 2.59 39.85 16.39
CA VAL A 331 3.36 40.44 17.49
C VAL A 331 2.53 41.55 18.12
N LEU A 332 2.21 41.41 19.40
CA LEU A 332 1.49 42.42 20.19
C LEU A 332 2.46 43.06 21.17
N VAL A 333 2.64 44.37 21.08
CA VAL A 333 3.43 45.19 22.01
C VAL A 333 2.48 46.04 22.84
N SER A 334 2.59 46.00 24.16
CA SER A 334 1.75 46.78 25.08
C SER A 334 2.64 47.58 26.04
N ASN A 335 2.45 48.89 26.10
CA ASN A 335 3.15 49.79 27.02
C ASN A 335 2.19 50.83 27.62
N GLU A 336 2.69 51.77 28.43
CA GLU A 336 1.88 52.81 29.08
C GLU A 336 1.17 53.76 28.09
N SER A 337 1.62 53.81 26.85
CA SER A 337 1.10 54.68 25.79
C SER A 337 0.11 54.00 24.83
N GLY A 338 -0.21 52.73 25.07
CA GLY A 338 -1.18 51.96 24.31
C GLY A 338 -0.64 50.61 23.82
N SER A 339 -1.42 49.95 22.96
CA SER A 339 -1.07 48.65 22.40
C SER A 339 -0.89 48.73 20.88
N ARG A 340 0.04 47.96 20.34
CA ARG A 340 0.33 47.88 18.90
C ARG A 340 0.41 46.43 18.47
N ARG A 341 -0.34 46.05 17.44
CA ARG A 341 -0.28 44.72 16.84
C ARG A 341 0.32 44.76 15.44
N VAL A 342 1.27 43.86 15.18
CA VAL A 342 1.86 43.60 13.86
C VAL A 342 1.41 42.22 13.41
N GLU A 343 0.87 42.11 12.20
CA GLU A 343 0.36 40.85 11.65
C GLU A 343 1.16 40.44 10.41
N LEU A 344 1.56 39.17 10.34
CA LEU A 344 2.43 38.61 9.31
C LEU A 344 1.69 37.54 8.50
N ALA A 345 1.76 37.62 7.17
CA ALA A 345 1.21 36.62 6.26
C ALA A 345 2.13 35.40 6.07
N HIS A 346 1.64 34.44 5.29
CA HIS A 346 2.37 33.23 4.87
C HIS A 346 3.62 33.53 4.04
N ASP A 347 3.68 34.67 3.35
CA ASP A 347 4.85 35.13 2.60
C ASP A 347 5.90 35.87 3.47
N GLY A 348 5.59 36.07 4.75
CA GLY A 348 6.40 36.80 5.72
C GLY A 348 6.29 38.32 5.63
N HIS A 349 5.37 38.87 4.83
CA HIS A 349 5.11 40.31 4.79
C HIS A 349 4.11 40.76 5.86
N ILE A 350 4.28 42.02 6.29
CA ILE A 350 3.38 42.66 7.26
C ILE A 350 2.09 43.06 6.53
N ILE A 351 0.95 42.56 7.01
CA ILE A 351 -0.37 42.88 6.44
C ILE A 351 -1.03 44.06 7.17
N GLY A 352 -0.78 44.20 8.48
CA GLY A 352 -1.42 45.22 9.31
C GLY A 352 -0.55 45.70 10.46
N ARG A 353 -0.68 47.00 10.79
CA ARG A 353 -0.17 47.63 12.01
C ARG A 353 -1.31 48.41 12.67
N ASP A 354 -2.03 47.74 13.56
CA ASP A 354 -3.11 48.39 14.31
C ASP A 354 -2.57 48.96 15.62
N ARG A 355 -2.96 50.20 15.93
CA ARG A 355 -2.80 50.82 17.25
C ARG A 355 -4.14 50.75 17.97
N THR A 356 -4.15 50.09 19.13
CA THR A 356 -5.31 49.92 19.99
C THR A 356 -5.13 50.60 21.34
#